data_AF-A0AAX6I4B5-F1
#
_entry.id   AF-A0AAX6I4B5-F1
#
_cell.length_a   1.000
_cell.length_b   1.000
_cell.length_c   1.000
_cell.angle_alpha   90.00
_cell.angle_beta   90.00
_cell.angle_gamma   90.00
#
_symmetry.space_group_name_H-M   'P 1'
#
loop_
_entity.id
_entity.type
_entity.pdbx_description
1 polymer ?
#
loop_
_entity_poly.entity_id
_entity_poly.type
_entity_poly.pdbx_seq_one_letter_code
_entity_poly.pdbx_strand_id
1 'polypeptide(L)'
;MQRSRRRLSCFIFSLFFFASGIKAQQGYSRNDVLDCNYPMKAAPSPSYLYTCSEPRQHSCHAFLIYKSRQGYNSTETISHLLRSDSSELARINNVSNPYIFPTNKEVIVPVNCSCSGQYYYQAITFYVIDSDDTYYSLANDQYQGLSSCSALMGENLYDAENLSVGLKLLVPLRCACPTRNQSRDGVKYLLTYSINENDTIPDISERFNVSVKESLAANGFTDHEEAVIYPNTTLLIPLQSEPLSSQTIILEPIVYAPPPVSTLSTVNGEPKRSKKKLHFGLGAGVASLAVLCLLSLLLRRCHRKKMGRIKGK
;
A
#
# COMPACT_ATOMS: atom_id res chain seq x y z
N MET A 1 60.80 36.83 -27.42
CA MET A 1 59.84 36.79 -26.29
C MET A 1 58.46 36.38 -26.82
N GLN A 2 58.07 35.11 -26.69
CA GLN A 2 56.73 34.66 -27.07
C GLN A 2 56.09 33.98 -25.86
N ARG A 3 55.25 34.74 -25.17
CA ARG A 3 54.67 34.38 -23.86
C ARG A 3 53.54 33.38 -24.08
N SER A 4 53.83 32.11 -23.78
CA SER A 4 52.88 31.00 -23.74
C SER A 4 51.67 31.34 -22.87
N ARG A 5 50.48 31.48 -23.48
CA ARG A 5 49.20 31.60 -22.77
C ARG A 5 48.65 30.19 -22.53
N ARG A 6 48.91 29.65 -21.34
CA ARG A 6 48.20 28.48 -20.79
C ARG A 6 46.69 28.72 -20.84
N ARG A 7 45.96 27.95 -21.65
CA ARG A 7 44.49 27.91 -21.61
C ARG A 7 44.08 26.94 -20.49
N LEU A 8 43.62 27.48 -19.37
CA LEU A 8 43.04 26.70 -18.27
C LEU A 8 41.64 26.25 -18.71
N SER A 9 41.50 24.95 -19.00
CA SER A 9 40.21 24.32 -19.34
C SER A 9 39.46 24.01 -18.04
N CYS A 10 38.34 24.67 -17.78
CA CYS A 10 37.44 24.33 -16.68
C CYS A 10 36.45 23.26 -17.17
N PHE A 11 36.69 21.99 -16.83
CA PHE A 11 35.67 20.94 -16.95
C PHE A 11 34.76 21.01 -15.73
N ILE A 12 33.48 21.32 -15.94
CA ILE A 12 32.43 21.21 -14.93
C ILE A 12 31.82 19.81 -15.11
N PHE A 13 32.18 18.87 -14.25
CA PHE A 13 31.52 17.57 -14.17
C PHE A 13 30.27 17.74 -13.31
N SER A 14 29.10 17.86 -13.95
CA SER A 14 27.81 17.86 -13.25
C SER A 14 27.49 16.41 -12.89
N LEU A 15 27.82 16.00 -11.67
CA LEU A 15 27.28 14.78 -11.07
C LEU A 15 25.78 14.97 -10.85
N PHE A 16 24.99 14.63 -11.86
CA PHE A 16 23.58 14.34 -11.65
C PHE A 16 23.52 13.05 -10.84
N PHE A 17 23.41 13.19 -9.51
CA PHE A 17 22.84 12.14 -8.68
C PHE A 17 21.40 11.95 -9.14
N PHE A 18 21.18 11.05 -10.10
CA PHE A 18 19.89 10.42 -10.25
C PHE A 18 19.69 9.59 -8.98
N ALA A 19 19.04 10.18 -7.98
CA ALA A 19 18.35 9.39 -6.99
C ALA A 19 17.31 8.61 -7.77
N SER A 20 17.62 7.36 -8.15
CA SER A 20 16.65 6.39 -8.61
C SER A 20 15.75 6.11 -7.41
N GLY A 21 14.79 7.00 -7.17
CA GLY A 21 13.72 6.75 -6.21
C GLY A 21 13.04 5.46 -6.65
N ILE A 22 13.09 4.45 -5.79
CA ILE A 22 12.27 3.25 -5.96
C ILE A 22 10.84 3.76 -5.94
N LYS A 23 10.20 3.81 -7.10
CA LYS A 23 8.80 4.18 -7.18
C LYS A 23 8.04 2.99 -6.60
N ALA A 24 7.53 3.17 -5.39
CA ALA A 24 6.65 2.20 -4.77
C ALA A 24 5.52 1.85 -5.74
N GLN A 25 5.05 0.61 -5.67
CA GLN A 25 3.92 0.18 -6.48
C GLN A 25 2.66 1.02 -6.18
N GLN A 26 2.50 1.43 -4.92
CA GLN A 26 1.38 2.16 -4.34
C GLN A 26 1.77 2.61 -2.93
N GLY A 27 1.14 3.66 -2.41
CA GLY A 27 1.24 4.01 -0.99
C GLY A 27 0.30 3.17 -0.14
N TYR A 28 0.71 2.79 1.06
CA TYR A 28 -0.18 2.16 2.03
C TYR A 28 -1.27 3.14 2.48
N SER A 29 -2.52 2.72 2.36
CA SER A 29 -3.69 3.58 2.52
C SER A 29 -4.13 3.83 3.96
N ARG A 30 -3.61 3.08 4.94
CA ARG A 30 -3.99 3.19 6.37
C ARG A 30 -5.52 3.18 6.53
N ASN A 31 -6.03 3.87 7.55
CA ASN A 31 -7.47 3.98 7.84
C ASN A 31 -8.24 4.86 6.85
N ASP A 32 -7.57 5.50 5.87
CA ASP A 32 -8.27 6.32 4.87
C ASP A 32 -9.19 5.46 3.98
N VAL A 33 -8.98 4.13 3.94
CA VAL A 33 -9.90 3.18 3.25
C VAL A 33 -11.28 3.11 3.88
N LEU A 34 -11.39 3.51 5.16
CA LEU A 34 -12.63 3.51 5.93
C LEU A 34 -13.49 4.75 5.65
N ASP A 35 -12.92 5.77 4.99
CA ASP A 35 -13.64 7.00 4.67
C ASP A 35 -14.56 6.80 3.47
N CYS A 36 -15.87 6.81 3.75
CA CYS A 36 -16.92 6.76 2.75
C CYS A 36 -17.13 8.11 2.03
N ASN A 37 -16.63 9.22 2.59
CA ASN A 37 -16.88 10.56 2.07
C ASN A 37 -15.85 11.01 1.02
N TYR A 38 -15.12 10.07 0.42
CA TYR A 38 -14.07 10.40 -0.53
C TYR A 38 -14.65 11.11 -1.78
N PRO A 39 -14.25 12.36 -2.08
CA PRO A 39 -14.82 13.08 -3.21
C PRO A 39 -14.33 12.47 -4.53
N MET A 40 -15.26 12.04 -5.38
CA MET A 40 -14.98 11.44 -6.71
C MET A 40 -14.14 12.31 -7.67
N LYS A 41 -13.87 13.58 -7.32
CA LYS A 41 -13.05 14.53 -8.12
C LYS A 41 -11.60 14.66 -7.65
N ALA A 42 -11.15 13.83 -6.70
CA ALA A 42 -9.76 13.83 -6.25
C ALA A 42 -8.84 13.04 -7.21
N ALA A 43 -7.54 13.32 -7.16
CA ALA A 43 -6.52 12.57 -7.89
C ALA A 43 -6.52 11.09 -7.44
N PRO A 44 -6.00 10.15 -8.27
CA PRO A 44 -5.99 8.75 -7.90
C PRO A 44 -5.36 8.50 -6.53
N SER A 45 -6.06 7.79 -5.65
CA SER A 45 -5.63 7.55 -4.28
C SER A 45 -5.58 6.06 -3.96
N PRO A 46 -4.54 5.60 -3.24
CA PRO A 46 -4.52 4.24 -2.73
C PRO A 46 -5.67 3.95 -1.74
N SER A 47 -6.31 4.96 -1.15
CA SER A 47 -7.51 4.73 -0.31
C SER A 47 -8.70 4.20 -1.12
N TYR A 48 -8.83 4.57 -2.39
CA TYR A 48 -9.89 4.09 -3.29
C TYR A 48 -9.61 2.63 -3.69
N LEU A 49 -8.58 2.40 -4.49
CA LEU A 49 -8.08 1.08 -4.93
C LEU A 49 -6.56 1.16 -5.18
N TYR A 50 -5.91 0.05 -5.50
CA TYR A 50 -4.50 0.08 -5.87
C TYR A 50 -4.30 0.71 -7.25
N THR A 51 -3.43 1.71 -7.33
CA THR A 51 -3.21 2.46 -8.57
C THR A 51 -2.41 1.66 -9.60
N CYS A 52 -2.80 1.72 -10.86
CA CYS A 52 -1.99 1.22 -11.98
C CYS A 52 -1.44 2.39 -12.79
N SER A 53 -0.12 2.50 -12.91
CA SER A 53 0.55 3.57 -13.69
C SER A 53 1.34 3.06 -14.90
N GLU A 54 1.38 1.74 -15.11
CA GLU A 54 2.21 1.10 -16.12
C GLU A 54 1.42 0.75 -17.39
N PRO A 55 1.82 1.23 -18.59
CA PRO A 55 1.05 1.05 -19.82
C PRO A 55 1.03 -0.37 -20.42
N ARG A 56 1.75 -1.36 -19.86
CA ARG A 56 2.01 -2.64 -20.54
C ARG A 56 1.47 -3.89 -19.85
N GLN A 57 1.15 -3.84 -18.55
CA GLN A 57 0.54 -4.96 -17.83
C GLN A 57 -0.84 -4.56 -17.33
N HIS A 58 -1.82 -4.75 -18.22
CA HIS A 58 -3.22 -4.47 -17.95
C HIS A 58 -3.92 -5.58 -17.20
N SER A 59 -3.39 -6.80 -17.17
CA SER A 59 -3.96 -7.90 -16.37
C SER A 59 -2.92 -8.94 -15.96
N CYS A 60 -3.23 -9.69 -14.91
CA CYS A 60 -2.41 -10.76 -14.35
C CYS A 60 -3.24 -11.66 -13.44
N HIS A 61 -2.72 -12.85 -13.13
CA HIS A 61 -3.20 -13.63 -12.00
C HIS A 61 -2.66 -13.03 -10.71
N ALA A 62 -3.55 -12.85 -9.74
CA ALA A 62 -3.24 -12.37 -8.40
C ALA A 62 -3.99 -13.21 -7.37
N PHE A 63 -3.66 -13.02 -6.11
CA PHE A 63 -4.30 -13.75 -5.02
C PHE A 63 -4.84 -12.76 -3.98
N LEU A 64 -5.90 -13.16 -3.30
CA LEU A 64 -6.44 -12.48 -2.12
C LEU A 64 -6.37 -13.46 -0.93
N ILE A 65 -6.20 -12.95 0.29
CA ILE A 65 -6.54 -13.70 1.51
C ILE A 65 -7.90 -13.24 2.01
N TYR A 66 -8.85 -14.17 2.10
CA TYR A 66 -10.16 -13.96 2.69
C TYR A 66 -10.31 -14.80 3.96
N LYS A 67 -10.84 -14.22 5.04
CA LYS A 67 -11.13 -14.97 6.27
C LYS A 67 -12.55 -15.50 6.20
N SER A 68 -12.70 -16.82 6.27
CA SER A 68 -14.02 -17.46 6.26
C SER A 68 -14.89 -16.94 7.41
N ARG A 69 -16.16 -16.72 7.12
CA ARG A 69 -17.17 -16.30 8.10
C ARG A 69 -18.49 -17.03 7.85
N GLN A 70 -19.40 -16.96 8.80
CA GLN A 70 -20.73 -17.54 8.63
C GLN A 70 -21.39 -17.03 7.34
N GLY A 71 -21.94 -17.95 6.54
CA GLY A 71 -22.53 -17.67 5.22
C GLY A 71 -21.51 -17.60 4.07
N TYR A 72 -20.24 -17.35 4.37
CA TYR A 72 -19.14 -17.23 3.39
C TYR A 72 -17.93 -18.05 3.85
N ASN A 73 -18.13 -19.36 4.01
CA ASN A 73 -17.11 -20.29 4.51
C ASN A 73 -16.97 -21.57 3.67
N SER A 74 -17.59 -21.65 2.49
CA SER A 74 -17.40 -22.78 1.58
C SER A 74 -16.64 -22.38 0.32
N THR A 75 -16.07 -23.36 -0.38
CA THR A 75 -15.45 -23.15 -1.70
C THR A 75 -16.41 -22.43 -2.65
N GLU A 76 -17.68 -22.82 -2.67
CA GLU A 76 -18.71 -22.22 -3.52
C GLU A 76 -19.03 -20.77 -3.12
N THR A 77 -19.36 -20.53 -1.85
CA THR A 77 -19.79 -19.19 -1.39
C THR A 77 -18.66 -18.17 -1.47
N ILE A 78 -17.42 -18.57 -1.18
CA ILE A 78 -16.25 -17.66 -1.27
C ILE A 78 -15.91 -17.38 -2.73
N SER A 79 -15.90 -18.41 -3.59
CA SER A 79 -15.67 -18.22 -5.03
C SER A 79 -16.71 -17.33 -5.68
N HIS A 80 -17.99 -17.48 -5.30
CA HIS A 80 -19.06 -16.61 -5.77
C HIS A 80 -18.86 -15.17 -5.30
N LEU A 81 -18.61 -14.95 -4.00
CA LEU A 81 -18.39 -13.62 -3.43
C LEU A 81 -17.25 -12.88 -4.11
N LEU A 82 -16.12 -13.55 -4.34
CA LEU A 82 -14.87 -12.93 -4.79
C LEU A 82 -14.54 -13.15 -6.27
N ARG A 83 -15.51 -13.63 -7.06
CA ARG A 83 -15.36 -13.90 -8.51
C ARG A 83 -14.15 -14.78 -8.82
N SER A 84 -14.04 -15.91 -8.10
CA SER A 84 -13.02 -16.93 -8.32
C SER A 84 -13.61 -18.23 -8.86
N ASP A 85 -12.79 -19.09 -9.45
CA ASP A 85 -13.21 -20.45 -9.81
C ASP A 85 -13.15 -21.36 -8.57
N SER A 86 -14.21 -22.13 -8.31
CA SER A 86 -14.28 -22.95 -7.08
C SER A 86 -13.35 -24.16 -7.10
N SER A 87 -13.03 -24.70 -8.28
CA SER A 87 -12.08 -25.81 -8.41
C SER A 87 -10.65 -25.31 -8.20
N GLU A 88 -10.32 -24.15 -8.73
CA GLU A 88 -9.01 -23.53 -8.56
C GLU A 88 -8.79 -23.03 -7.12
N LEU A 89 -9.82 -22.45 -6.49
CA LEU A 89 -9.80 -22.13 -5.06
C LEU A 89 -9.59 -23.38 -4.22
N ALA A 90 -10.29 -24.48 -4.50
CA ALA A 90 -10.10 -25.73 -3.78
C ALA A 90 -8.69 -26.31 -3.97
N ARG A 91 -8.16 -26.27 -5.21
CA ARG A 91 -6.81 -26.73 -5.56
C ARG A 91 -5.74 -25.99 -4.76
N ILE A 92 -5.76 -24.66 -4.77
CA ILE A 92 -4.71 -23.86 -4.12
C ILE A 92 -4.77 -23.95 -2.59
N ASN A 93 -5.96 -24.18 -2.02
CA ASN A 93 -6.11 -24.41 -0.59
C ASN A 93 -5.91 -25.88 -0.17
N ASN A 94 -5.65 -26.80 -1.11
CA ASN A 94 -5.48 -28.23 -0.88
C ASN A 94 -6.69 -28.87 -0.15
N VAL A 95 -7.89 -28.60 -0.64
CA VAL A 95 -9.16 -29.14 -0.10
C VAL A 95 -10.02 -29.76 -1.20
N SER A 96 -11.07 -30.48 -0.82
CA SER A 96 -12.08 -30.99 -1.77
C SER A 96 -12.96 -29.86 -2.33
N ASN A 97 -13.73 -30.16 -3.38
CA ASN A 97 -14.80 -29.29 -3.86
C ASN A 97 -16.10 -30.11 -3.96
N PRO A 98 -17.10 -29.92 -3.10
CA PRO A 98 -17.21 -28.85 -2.10
C PRO A 98 -16.34 -29.07 -0.85
N TYR A 99 -16.05 -27.98 -0.14
CA TYR A 99 -15.45 -28.00 1.20
C TYR A 99 -15.94 -26.80 2.02
N ILE A 100 -16.10 -26.99 3.33
CA ILE A 100 -16.47 -25.94 4.30
C ILE A 100 -15.28 -25.67 5.20
N PHE A 101 -14.74 -24.46 5.13
CA PHE A 101 -13.67 -23.96 5.98
C PHE A 101 -14.19 -23.67 7.40
N PRO A 102 -13.40 -23.98 8.44
CA PRO A 102 -13.68 -23.50 9.80
C PRO A 102 -13.80 -21.98 9.82
N THR A 103 -14.56 -21.40 10.73
CA THR A 103 -14.66 -19.94 10.89
C THR A 103 -13.27 -19.32 11.16
N ASN A 104 -13.05 -18.11 10.65
CA ASN A 104 -11.79 -17.37 10.75
C ASN A 104 -10.57 -18.04 10.11
N LYS A 105 -10.81 -19.05 9.26
CA LYS A 105 -9.78 -19.67 8.44
C LYS A 105 -9.45 -18.72 7.28
N GLU A 106 -8.18 -18.35 7.16
CA GLU A 106 -7.68 -17.69 5.95
C GLU A 106 -7.79 -18.65 4.75
N VAL A 107 -8.34 -18.16 3.65
CA VAL A 107 -8.54 -18.86 2.39
C VAL A 107 -7.83 -18.08 1.30
N ILE A 108 -6.99 -18.77 0.53
CA ILE A 108 -6.33 -18.19 -0.64
C ILE A 108 -7.34 -18.15 -1.79
N VAL A 109 -7.54 -16.98 -2.38
CA VAL A 109 -8.53 -16.78 -3.45
C VAL A 109 -7.83 -16.30 -4.72
N PRO A 110 -7.72 -17.14 -5.77
CA PRO A 110 -7.14 -16.74 -7.05
C PRO A 110 -8.09 -15.82 -7.81
N VAL A 111 -7.58 -14.71 -8.33
CA VAL A 111 -8.37 -13.73 -9.09
C VAL A 111 -7.64 -13.27 -10.35
N ASN A 112 -8.41 -12.90 -11.36
CA ASN A 112 -7.90 -12.22 -12.54
C ASN A 112 -7.93 -10.71 -12.31
N CYS A 113 -6.77 -10.16 -11.99
CA CYS A 113 -6.63 -8.74 -11.73
C CYS A 113 -6.47 -7.97 -13.04
N SER A 114 -7.12 -6.82 -13.16
CA SER A 114 -7.00 -5.97 -14.35
C SER A 114 -6.98 -4.48 -14.01
N CYS A 115 -6.21 -3.70 -14.77
CA CYS A 115 -6.16 -2.25 -14.68
C CYS A 115 -7.32 -1.66 -15.50
N SER A 116 -8.31 -1.09 -14.83
CA SER A 116 -9.46 -0.43 -15.45
C SER A 116 -9.24 1.09 -15.54
N GLY A 117 -9.72 1.70 -16.63
CA GLY A 117 -9.79 3.16 -16.77
C GLY A 117 -8.47 3.94 -16.68
N GLN A 118 -7.31 3.25 -16.76
CA GLN A 118 -5.94 3.78 -16.58
C GLN A 118 -5.56 4.20 -15.16
N TYR A 119 -6.38 3.94 -14.14
CA TYR A 119 -6.11 4.43 -12.78
C TYR A 119 -5.99 3.35 -11.72
N TYR A 120 -6.79 2.27 -11.79
CA TYR A 120 -6.85 1.29 -10.70
C TYR A 120 -6.84 -0.17 -11.17
N TYR A 121 -6.08 -1.00 -10.46
CA TYR A 121 -6.17 -2.45 -10.53
C TYR A 121 -7.38 -2.95 -9.74
N GLN A 122 -8.15 -3.83 -10.36
CA GLN A 122 -9.33 -4.44 -9.76
C GLN A 122 -9.66 -5.81 -10.34
N ALA A 123 -10.30 -6.63 -9.51
CA ALA A 123 -11.12 -7.76 -9.94
C ALA A 123 -12.59 -7.42 -9.65
N ILE A 124 -13.46 -7.55 -10.65
CA ILE A 124 -14.86 -7.13 -10.53
C ILE A 124 -15.72 -8.31 -10.09
N THR A 125 -16.47 -8.12 -9.02
CA THR A 125 -17.55 -9.01 -8.59
C THR A 125 -18.86 -8.24 -8.43
N PHE A 126 -19.95 -8.96 -8.14
CA PHE A 126 -21.24 -8.36 -7.87
C PHE A 126 -21.83 -8.92 -6.59
N TYR A 127 -22.53 -8.06 -5.86
CA TYR A 127 -23.15 -8.40 -4.59
C TYR A 127 -24.60 -7.92 -4.57
N VAL A 128 -25.49 -8.72 -4.00
CA VAL A 128 -26.89 -8.36 -3.83
C VAL A 128 -27.08 -7.94 -2.38
N ILE A 129 -27.52 -6.70 -2.17
CA ILE A 129 -27.71 -6.09 -0.86
C ILE A 129 -28.70 -6.92 -0.03
N ASP A 130 -28.31 -7.23 1.21
CA ASP A 130 -29.13 -7.84 2.24
C ASP A 130 -29.59 -6.78 3.28
N SER A 131 -30.41 -7.17 4.25
CA SER A 131 -30.81 -6.29 5.35
C SER A 131 -29.59 -5.80 6.12
N ASP A 132 -29.59 -4.51 6.49
CA ASP A 132 -28.55 -3.85 7.28
C ASP A 132 -27.20 -3.63 6.57
N ASP A 133 -27.11 -3.97 5.28
CA ASP A 133 -25.91 -3.68 4.49
C ASP A 133 -25.75 -2.17 4.27
N THR A 134 -24.54 -1.69 4.57
CA THR A 134 -24.07 -0.35 4.25
C THR A 134 -22.77 -0.49 3.45
N TYR A 135 -22.38 0.55 2.70
CA TYR A 135 -21.06 0.51 2.04
C TYR A 135 -19.90 0.31 3.02
N TYR A 136 -20.03 0.81 4.25
CA TYR A 136 -19.04 0.62 5.30
C TYR A 136 -18.97 -0.84 5.77
N SER A 137 -20.11 -1.45 6.14
CA SER A 137 -20.15 -2.85 6.60
C SER A 137 -19.77 -3.81 5.48
N LEU A 138 -20.14 -3.51 4.23
CA LEU A 138 -19.69 -4.28 3.08
C LEU A 138 -18.17 -4.22 2.92
N ALA A 139 -17.57 -3.02 2.90
CA ALA A 139 -16.13 -2.88 2.74
C ALA A 139 -15.34 -3.55 3.88
N ASN A 140 -15.75 -3.33 5.13
CA ASN A 140 -14.96 -3.69 6.32
C ASN A 140 -15.27 -5.07 6.85
N ASP A 141 -16.53 -5.50 6.84
CA ASP A 141 -16.95 -6.75 7.48
C ASP A 141 -17.12 -7.84 6.42
N GLN A 142 -17.84 -7.54 5.34
CA GLN A 142 -18.13 -8.52 4.29
C GLN A 142 -16.90 -8.82 3.43
N TYR A 143 -16.21 -7.77 2.97
CA TYR A 143 -15.02 -7.84 2.11
C TYR A 143 -13.72 -7.64 2.86
N GLN A 144 -13.72 -7.32 4.16
CA GLN A 144 -12.52 -7.34 5.01
C GLN A 144 -11.38 -6.45 4.48
N GLY A 145 -11.73 -5.27 3.95
CA GLY A 145 -10.78 -4.34 3.35
C GLY A 145 -10.29 -4.73 1.94
N LEU A 146 -10.76 -5.86 1.38
CA LEU A 146 -10.53 -6.23 -0.02
C LEU A 146 -11.31 -5.34 -0.99
N SER A 147 -12.25 -4.53 -0.50
CA SER A 147 -12.78 -3.36 -1.20
C SER A 147 -12.75 -2.17 -0.23
N SER A 148 -13.04 -0.97 -0.71
CA SER A 148 -13.13 0.23 0.13
C SER A 148 -14.52 0.84 0.05
N CYS A 149 -14.93 1.55 1.10
CA CYS A 149 -16.25 2.19 1.12
C CYS A 149 -16.39 3.20 -0.03
N SER A 150 -15.33 3.99 -0.26
CA SER A 150 -15.27 4.95 -1.35
C SER A 150 -15.34 4.32 -2.74
N ALA A 151 -14.70 3.15 -2.94
CA ALA A 151 -14.79 2.44 -4.22
C ALA A 151 -16.18 1.84 -4.46
N LEU A 152 -16.80 1.28 -3.42
CA LEU A 152 -18.18 0.81 -3.53
C LEU A 152 -19.14 1.97 -3.86
N MET A 153 -19.00 3.12 -3.20
CA MET A 153 -19.81 4.30 -3.51
C MET A 153 -19.52 4.86 -4.91
N GLY A 154 -18.25 4.92 -5.32
CA GLY A 154 -17.85 5.55 -6.58
C GLY A 154 -18.21 4.73 -7.82
N GLU A 155 -18.27 3.41 -7.72
CA GLU A 155 -18.62 2.53 -8.85
C GLU A 155 -20.13 2.25 -8.98
N ASN A 156 -20.95 2.72 -8.03
CA ASN A 156 -22.39 2.49 -8.01
C ASN A 156 -23.18 3.80 -8.04
N LEU A 157 -24.38 3.76 -8.64
CA LEU A 157 -25.22 4.96 -8.81
C LEU A 157 -26.02 5.33 -7.55
N TYR A 158 -25.97 4.50 -6.50
CA TYR A 158 -26.79 4.64 -5.31
C TYR A 158 -25.98 5.27 -4.19
N ASP A 159 -26.47 6.38 -3.64
CA ASP A 159 -25.89 6.98 -2.44
C ASP A 159 -26.09 6.08 -1.21
N ALA A 160 -25.31 6.31 -0.15
CA ALA A 160 -25.34 5.49 1.07
C ALA A 160 -26.72 5.41 1.75
N GLU A 161 -27.56 6.44 1.58
CA GLU A 161 -28.93 6.49 2.14
C GLU A 161 -29.96 5.71 1.30
N ASN A 162 -29.61 5.31 0.07
CA ASN A 162 -30.52 4.69 -0.90
C ASN A 162 -30.17 3.22 -1.18
N LEU A 163 -29.48 2.55 -0.26
CA LEU A 163 -29.19 1.13 -0.33
C LEU A 163 -30.40 0.30 0.10
N SER A 164 -31.10 -0.26 -0.87
CA SER A 164 -32.26 -1.14 -0.66
C SER A 164 -31.91 -2.61 -0.89
N VAL A 165 -32.52 -3.50 -0.10
CA VAL A 165 -32.39 -4.96 -0.24
C VAL A 165 -32.73 -5.40 -1.67
N GLY A 166 -31.93 -6.31 -2.23
CA GLY A 166 -32.10 -6.83 -3.57
C GLY A 166 -31.42 -6.01 -4.68
N LEU A 167 -30.90 -4.81 -4.37
CA LEU A 167 -30.06 -4.08 -5.31
C LEU A 167 -28.76 -4.83 -5.56
N LYS A 168 -28.31 -4.82 -6.83
CA LYS A 168 -27.06 -5.43 -7.24
C LYS A 168 -25.97 -4.37 -7.36
N LEU A 169 -24.97 -4.44 -6.48
CA LEU A 169 -23.80 -3.58 -6.48
C LEU A 169 -22.66 -4.18 -7.29
N LEU A 170 -21.94 -3.35 -8.03
CA LEU A 170 -20.61 -3.66 -8.55
C LEU A 170 -19.61 -3.51 -7.41
N VAL A 171 -18.82 -4.54 -7.15
CA VAL A 171 -17.80 -4.51 -6.11
C VAL A 171 -16.41 -4.64 -6.75
N PRO A 172 -15.59 -3.57 -6.73
CA PRO A 172 -14.21 -3.64 -7.16
C PRO A 172 -13.34 -4.20 -6.03
N LEU A 173 -12.74 -5.36 -6.26
CA LEU A 173 -11.79 -5.97 -5.33
C LEU A 173 -10.37 -5.45 -5.59
N ARG A 174 -9.69 -5.07 -4.53
CA ARG A 174 -8.29 -4.65 -4.52
C ARG A 174 -7.42 -5.84 -4.88
N CYS A 175 -6.69 -5.70 -5.97
CA CYS A 175 -5.65 -6.61 -6.43
C CYS A 175 -4.61 -5.77 -7.16
N ALA A 176 -3.46 -6.34 -7.49
CA ALA A 176 -2.51 -5.63 -8.33
C ALA A 176 -1.66 -6.59 -9.16
N CYS A 177 -1.00 -6.05 -10.18
CA CYS A 177 -0.02 -6.79 -10.98
C CYS A 177 1.41 -6.39 -10.62
N PRO A 178 2.38 -7.32 -10.71
CA PRO A 178 3.78 -6.98 -10.52
C PRO A 178 4.20 -5.85 -11.47
N THR A 179 4.93 -4.87 -10.95
CA THR A 179 5.59 -3.86 -11.78
C THR A 179 6.72 -4.48 -12.59
N ARG A 180 7.24 -3.74 -13.57
CA ARG A 180 8.40 -4.18 -14.36
C ARG A 180 9.64 -4.47 -13.50
N ASN A 181 9.85 -3.68 -12.44
CA ASN A 181 11.00 -3.86 -11.55
C ASN A 181 10.81 -5.11 -10.69
N GLN A 182 9.64 -5.27 -10.06
CA GLN A 182 9.31 -6.50 -9.32
C GLN A 182 9.45 -7.75 -10.21
N SER A 183 8.98 -7.69 -11.46
CA SER A 183 9.10 -8.81 -12.40
C SER A 183 10.57 -9.15 -12.73
N ARG A 184 11.46 -8.15 -12.78
CA ARG A 184 12.91 -8.36 -12.98
C ARG A 184 13.57 -9.00 -11.77
N ASP A 185 13.04 -8.72 -10.59
CA ASP A 185 13.49 -9.30 -9.32
C ASP A 185 12.85 -10.67 -9.04
N GLY A 186 12.08 -11.21 -10.00
CA GLY A 186 11.52 -12.57 -9.94
C GLY A 186 10.11 -12.67 -9.37
N VAL A 187 9.48 -11.54 -9.01
CA VAL A 187 8.09 -11.51 -8.55
C VAL A 187 7.15 -11.86 -9.71
N LYS A 188 6.31 -12.87 -9.51
CA LYS A 188 5.35 -13.36 -10.51
C LYS A 188 3.91 -13.03 -10.16
N TYR A 189 3.61 -12.94 -8.87
CA TYR A 189 2.26 -12.73 -8.37
C TYR A 189 2.28 -11.70 -7.25
N LEU A 190 1.15 -11.02 -7.06
CA LEU A 190 0.92 -10.21 -5.86
C LEU A 190 -0.26 -10.78 -5.11
N LEU A 191 -0.08 -10.94 -3.80
CA LEU A 191 -1.12 -11.34 -2.87
C LEU A 191 -1.62 -10.11 -2.11
N THR A 192 -2.92 -9.86 -2.16
CA THR A 192 -3.57 -8.84 -1.32
C THR A 192 -3.99 -9.48 -0.01
N TYR A 193 -3.29 -9.11 1.05
CA TYR A 193 -3.48 -9.65 2.39
C TYR A 193 -4.29 -8.66 3.24
N SER A 194 -5.42 -9.10 3.78
CA SER A 194 -6.22 -8.33 4.75
C SER A 194 -5.57 -8.42 6.14
N ILE A 195 -5.16 -7.27 6.67
CA ILE A 195 -4.42 -7.18 7.92
C ILE A 195 -5.31 -7.54 9.11
N ASN A 196 -4.79 -8.39 9.98
CA ASN A 196 -5.40 -8.80 11.25
C ASN A 196 -4.88 -7.95 12.42
N GLU A 197 -5.53 -8.13 13.56
CA GLU A 197 -5.03 -7.62 14.83
C GLU A 197 -3.64 -8.18 15.13
N ASN A 198 -2.73 -7.31 15.56
CA ASN A 198 -1.33 -7.62 15.92
C ASN A 198 -0.43 -8.11 14.79
N ASP A 199 -0.90 -8.09 13.54
CA ASP A 199 -0.03 -8.37 12.41
C ASP A 199 1.11 -7.35 12.33
N THR A 200 2.30 -7.82 11.93
CA THR A 200 3.43 -6.97 11.56
C THR A 200 3.91 -7.33 10.16
N ILE A 201 4.50 -6.38 9.44
CA ILE A 201 5.07 -6.65 8.11
C ILE A 201 6.14 -7.74 8.18
N PRO A 202 7.10 -7.74 9.14
CA PRO A 202 8.07 -8.82 9.27
C PRO A 202 7.44 -10.22 9.39
N ASP A 203 6.44 -10.39 10.27
CA ASP A 203 5.80 -11.70 10.50
C ASP A 203 5.03 -12.17 9.26
N ILE A 204 4.33 -11.25 8.58
CA ILE A 204 3.64 -11.56 7.32
C ILE A 204 4.66 -11.94 6.23
N SER A 205 5.74 -11.17 6.08
CA SER A 205 6.80 -11.43 5.10
C SER A 205 7.45 -12.80 5.33
N GLU A 206 7.78 -13.13 6.58
CA GLU A 206 8.33 -14.45 6.94
C GLU A 206 7.36 -15.58 6.59
N ARG A 207 6.09 -15.45 6.98
CA ARG A 207 5.05 -16.45 6.70
C ARG A 207 4.89 -16.73 5.21
N PHE A 208 4.98 -15.71 4.37
CA PHE A 208 4.90 -15.84 2.92
C PHE A 208 6.25 -16.11 2.23
N ASN A 209 7.34 -16.24 2.98
CA ASN A 209 8.70 -16.43 2.47
C ASN A 209 9.14 -15.33 1.48
N VAL A 210 8.91 -14.07 1.86
CA VAL A 210 9.23 -12.87 1.09
C VAL A 210 10.16 -11.97 1.91
N SER A 211 11.01 -11.19 1.23
CA SER A 211 11.83 -10.19 1.91
C SER A 211 10.96 -9.09 2.54
N VAL A 212 11.25 -8.73 3.79
CA VAL A 212 10.61 -7.59 4.48
C VAL A 212 10.78 -6.32 3.66
N LYS A 213 11.96 -6.11 3.08
CA LYS A 213 12.26 -4.94 2.24
C LYS A 213 11.38 -4.89 0.99
N GLU A 214 11.17 -6.03 0.33
CA GLU A 214 10.30 -6.11 -0.84
C GLU A 214 8.85 -5.84 -0.46
N SER A 215 8.40 -6.34 0.69
CA SER A 215 7.05 -6.08 1.20
C SER A 215 6.86 -4.60 1.58
N LEU A 216 7.84 -3.97 2.22
CA LEU A 216 7.82 -2.53 2.51
C LEU A 216 7.77 -1.69 1.23
N ALA A 217 8.67 -1.97 0.28
CA ALA A 217 8.74 -1.25 -0.99
C ALA A 217 7.48 -1.44 -1.85
N ALA A 218 6.92 -2.65 -1.85
CA ALA A 218 5.66 -2.97 -2.50
C ALA A 218 4.45 -2.33 -1.82
N ASN A 219 4.61 -1.59 -0.71
CA ASN A 219 3.52 -0.85 -0.04
C ASN A 219 3.87 0.62 0.24
N GLY A 220 4.95 1.12 -0.35
CA GLY A 220 5.33 2.52 -0.24
C GLY A 220 5.85 2.94 1.13
N PHE A 221 6.26 1.99 1.95
CA PHE A 221 7.05 2.29 3.15
C PHE A 221 8.50 2.56 2.78
N THR A 222 9.18 3.37 3.59
CA THR A 222 10.62 3.56 3.49
C THR A 222 11.32 2.75 4.57
N ASP A 223 12.52 2.24 4.28
CA ASP A 223 13.32 1.40 5.21
C ASP A 223 13.74 2.13 6.51
N HIS A 224 13.37 3.40 6.69
CA HIS A 224 13.78 4.27 7.78
C HIS A 224 12.65 4.65 8.74
N GLU A 225 11.42 4.21 8.48
CA GLU A 225 10.24 4.49 9.31
C GLU A 225 9.65 3.19 9.86
N GLU A 226 9.19 3.21 11.11
CA GLU A 226 8.37 2.12 11.64
C GLU A 226 7.06 2.05 10.84
N ALA A 227 6.89 0.96 10.09
CA ALA A 227 5.71 0.74 9.27
C ALA A 227 4.52 0.35 10.15
N VAL A 228 3.74 1.35 10.55
CA VAL A 228 2.48 1.13 11.27
C VAL A 228 1.41 0.68 10.30
N ILE A 229 0.82 -0.50 10.57
CA ILE A 229 -0.30 -1.07 9.81
C ILE A 229 -1.53 -1.22 10.71
N TYR A 230 -2.71 -1.24 10.08
CA TYR A 230 -4.01 -1.22 10.73
C TYR A 230 -4.87 -2.42 10.29
N PRO A 231 -5.62 -3.04 11.21
CA PRO A 231 -6.58 -4.10 10.88
C PRO A 231 -7.62 -3.67 9.84
N ASN A 232 -8.15 -4.64 9.08
CA ASN A 232 -9.15 -4.42 8.00
C ASN A 232 -8.68 -3.46 6.88
N THR A 233 -7.38 -3.23 6.79
CA THR A 233 -6.73 -2.62 5.62
C THR A 233 -5.92 -3.70 4.88
N THR A 234 -5.36 -3.38 3.72
CA THR A 234 -4.70 -4.38 2.87
C THR A 234 -3.24 -4.08 2.58
N LEU A 235 -2.43 -5.14 2.56
CA LEU A 235 -1.00 -5.14 2.25
C LEU A 235 -0.74 -5.99 0.99
N LEU A 236 0.06 -5.48 0.06
CA LEU A 236 0.53 -6.26 -1.10
C LEU A 236 1.78 -7.04 -0.75
N ILE A 237 1.74 -8.36 -0.92
CA ILE A 237 2.87 -9.26 -0.69
C ILE A 237 3.40 -9.74 -2.05
N PRO A 238 4.66 -9.40 -2.42
CA PRO A 238 5.24 -9.81 -3.70
C PRO A 238 5.75 -11.26 -3.66
N LEU A 239 5.11 -12.15 -4.42
CA LEU A 239 5.42 -13.58 -4.43
C LEU A 239 6.17 -14.01 -5.70
N GLN A 240 7.18 -14.87 -5.55
CA GLN A 240 7.91 -15.48 -6.67
C GLN A 240 7.26 -16.78 -7.19
N SER A 241 6.35 -17.36 -6.39
CA SER A 241 5.56 -18.56 -6.71
C SER A 241 4.12 -18.39 -6.21
N GLU A 242 3.23 -19.33 -6.53
CA GLU A 242 1.90 -19.36 -5.90
C GLU A 242 2.02 -19.51 -4.37
N PRO A 243 1.12 -18.89 -3.59
CA PRO A 243 1.06 -19.11 -2.14
C PRO A 243 0.64 -20.55 -1.82
N LEU A 244 1.11 -21.06 -0.69
CA LEU A 244 0.84 -22.42 -0.23
C LEU A 244 -0.24 -22.42 0.84
N SER A 245 -1.11 -23.43 0.83
CA SER A 245 -2.15 -23.58 1.86
C SER A 245 -1.58 -23.66 3.28
N SER A 246 -0.35 -24.16 3.47
CA SER A 246 0.36 -24.20 4.75
C SER A 246 0.71 -22.81 5.31
N GLN A 247 0.64 -21.74 4.51
CA GLN A 247 0.88 -20.36 4.94
C GLN A 247 -0.37 -19.70 5.51
N THR A 248 -1.54 -20.33 5.37
CA THR A 248 -2.80 -19.80 5.88
C THR A 248 -3.02 -20.22 7.33
N ILE A 249 -3.58 -19.35 8.16
CA ILE A 249 -3.87 -19.64 9.58
C ILE A 249 -5.38 -19.70 9.86
N ILE A 250 -5.75 -20.15 11.06
CA ILE A 250 -7.07 -19.92 11.64
C ILE A 250 -6.87 -18.90 12.75
N LEU A 251 -7.58 -17.78 12.69
CA LEU A 251 -7.48 -16.76 13.73
C LEU A 251 -8.38 -17.15 14.90
N GLU A 252 -7.76 -17.40 16.04
CA GLU A 252 -8.49 -17.66 17.27
C GLU A 252 -9.14 -16.35 17.78
N PRO A 253 -10.39 -16.40 18.29
CA PRO A 253 -11.00 -15.25 18.93
C PRO A 253 -10.12 -14.75 20.07
N ILE A 254 -9.93 -13.44 20.17
CA ILE A 254 -9.24 -12.84 21.32
C ILE A 254 -10.11 -13.09 22.56
N VAL A 255 -9.74 -14.08 23.37
CA VAL A 255 -10.30 -14.24 24.70
C VAL A 255 -9.66 -13.16 25.57
N TYR A 256 -10.31 -11.99 25.67
CA TYR A 256 -9.91 -11.01 26.67
C TYR A 256 -10.10 -11.64 28.05
N ALA A 257 -8.99 -12.01 28.70
CA ALA A 257 -9.02 -12.37 30.11
C ALA A 257 -9.65 -11.20 30.88
N PRO A 258 -10.61 -11.44 31.80
CA PRO A 258 -11.19 -10.37 32.59
C PRO A 258 -10.07 -9.62 33.33
N PRO A 259 -10.12 -8.28 33.40
CA PRO A 259 -9.07 -7.51 34.05
C PRO A 259 -8.93 -7.95 35.52
N PRO A 260 -7.70 -8.12 36.04
CA PRO A 260 -7.51 -8.43 37.44
C PRO A 260 -8.09 -7.29 38.28
N VAL A 261 -9.00 -7.64 39.20
CA VAL A 261 -9.61 -6.70 40.15
C VAL A 261 -8.47 -6.06 40.96
N SER A 262 -8.11 -4.83 40.61
CA SER A 262 -7.09 -4.07 41.33
C SER A 262 -7.74 -3.42 42.55
N THR A 263 -7.41 -3.94 43.73
CA THR A 263 -7.70 -3.28 45.01
C THR A 263 -6.99 -1.93 45.06
N LEU A 264 -7.79 -0.87 45.15
CA LEU A 264 -7.35 0.52 45.20
C LEU A 264 -6.46 0.75 46.44
N SER A 265 -5.15 0.91 46.23
CA SER A 265 -4.26 1.52 47.22
C SER A 265 -4.01 2.97 46.81
N THR A 266 -4.60 3.89 47.57
CA THR A 266 -4.42 5.34 47.44
C THR A 266 -2.97 5.71 47.75
N VAL A 267 -2.20 6.09 46.72
CA VAL A 267 -0.92 6.77 46.87
C VAL A 267 -1.06 8.18 46.33
N ASN A 268 -1.18 9.14 47.24
CA ASN A 268 -1.07 10.56 46.94
C ASN A 268 0.37 10.87 46.52
N GLY A 269 0.56 11.22 45.25
CA GLY A 269 1.84 11.71 44.71
C GLY A 269 1.61 12.78 43.65
N GLU A 270 1.94 14.03 43.97
CA GLU A 270 1.92 15.16 43.03
C GLU A 270 2.86 14.94 41.84
N PRO A 271 2.50 15.36 40.61
CA PRO A 271 3.39 15.28 39.46
C PRO A 271 4.44 16.41 39.47
N LYS A 272 5.69 16.08 39.81
CA LYS A 272 6.85 16.97 39.59
C LYS A 272 7.18 17.07 38.10
N ARG A 273 6.82 18.21 37.50
CA ARG A 273 7.14 18.63 36.13
C ARG A 273 8.65 18.79 35.94
N SER A 274 9.30 17.81 35.32
CA SER A 274 10.70 17.89 34.90
C SER A 274 10.83 18.69 33.59
N LYS A 275 11.39 19.90 33.65
CA LYS A 275 11.69 20.74 32.48
C LYS A 275 13.03 20.33 31.89
N LYS A 276 13.04 19.47 30.87
CA LYS A 276 14.22 19.30 30.00
C LYS A 276 14.26 20.45 28.99
N LYS A 277 15.29 21.29 29.06
CA LYS A 277 15.56 22.36 28.09
C LYS A 277 16.11 21.74 26.81
N LEU A 278 15.46 22.02 25.67
CA LEU A 278 15.90 21.63 24.34
C LEU A 278 16.74 22.77 23.74
N HIS A 279 18.02 22.52 23.46
CA HIS A 279 18.89 23.45 22.74
C HIS A 279 18.70 23.25 21.23
N PHE A 280 18.22 24.27 20.53
CA PHE A 280 18.21 24.32 19.07
C PHE A 280 19.64 24.61 18.56
N GLY A 281 20.23 23.64 17.87
CA GLY A 281 21.47 23.82 17.11
C GLY A 281 21.20 24.62 15.84
N LEU A 282 21.33 25.95 15.92
CA LEU A 282 21.36 26.84 14.76
C LEU A 282 22.80 26.83 14.18
N GLY A 283 23.06 26.00 13.17
CA GLY A 283 24.43 25.87 12.65
C GLY A 283 24.64 25.04 11.40
N ALA A 284 23.74 25.06 10.41
CA ALA A 284 23.99 24.42 9.10
C ALA A 284 23.44 25.18 7.88
N GLY A 285 22.72 26.30 8.05
CA GLY A 285 22.14 27.06 6.93
C GLY A 285 23.07 28.12 6.32
N VAL A 286 24.04 28.63 7.09
CA VAL A 286 24.84 29.81 6.67
C VAL A 286 26.02 29.42 5.76
N ALA A 287 26.61 28.24 5.96
CA ALA A 287 27.70 27.75 5.10
C ALA A 287 27.21 27.45 3.67
N SER A 288 26.02 26.86 3.54
CA SER A 288 25.42 26.50 2.25
C SER A 288 25.06 27.74 1.42
N LEU A 289 24.55 28.81 2.06
CA LEU A 289 24.27 30.07 1.37
C LEU A 289 25.56 30.77 0.90
N ALA A 290 26.62 30.73 1.70
CA ALA A 290 27.90 31.34 1.33
C ALA A 290 28.54 30.65 0.10
N VAL A 291 28.46 29.32 0.04
CA VAL A 291 28.97 28.53 -1.10
C VAL A 291 28.17 28.82 -2.37
N LEU A 292 26.83 28.89 -2.29
CA LEU A 292 25.98 29.24 -3.43
C LEU A 292 26.24 30.67 -3.92
N CYS A 293 26.45 31.61 -3.00
CA CYS A 293 26.76 32.99 -3.34
C CYS A 293 28.11 33.12 -4.06
N LEU A 294 29.15 32.41 -3.58
CA LEU A 294 30.46 32.33 -4.23
C LEU A 294 30.38 31.71 -5.64
N LEU A 295 29.63 30.62 -5.81
CA LEU A 295 29.40 29.99 -7.12
C LEU A 295 28.71 30.95 -8.10
N SER A 296 27.69 31.69 -7.64
CA SER A 296 27.00 32.68 -8.47
C SER A 296 27.92 33.81 -8.95
N LEU A 297 28.83 34.28 -8.08
CA LEU A 297 29.81 35.33 -8.42
C LEU A 297 30.86 34.83 -9.43
N LEU A 298 31.30 33.57 -9.30
CA LEU A 298 32.21 32.94 -10.26
C LEU A 298 31.55 32.77 -11.63
N LEU A 299 30.28 32.33 -11.68
CA LEU A 299 29.51 32.23 -12.92
C LEU A 299 29.32 33.60 -13.59
N ARG A 300 28.99 34.65 -12.82
CA ARG A 300 28.89 36.03 -13.35
C ARG A 300 30.24 36.53 -13.89
N ARG A 301 31.35 36.22 -13.23
CA ARG A 301 32.70 36.58 -13.71
C ARG A 301 33.06 35.84 -15.00
N CYS A 302 32.73 34.55 -15.12
CA CYS A 302 32.90 33.80 -16.37
C CYS A 302 32.03 34.37 -17.49
N HIS A 303 30.76 34.71 -17.21
CA HIS A 303 29.86 35.30 -18.19
C HIS A 303 30.34 36.69 -18.67
N ARG A 304 30.78 37.56 -17.75
CA ARG A 304 31.35 38.87 -18.11
C ARG A 304 32.63 38.75 -18.93
N LYS A 305 33.51 37.78 -18.65
CA LYS A 305 34.71 37.51 -19.47
C LYS A 305 34.35 36.98 -20.86
N LYS A 306 33.27 36.20 -21.00
CA LYS A 306 32.76 35.73 -22.28
C LYS A 306 32.16 36.88 -23.11
N MET A 307 31.36 37.75 -22.49
CA MET A 307 30.75 38.94 -23.13
C MET A 307 31.79 40.01 -23.51
N GLY A 308 32.83 40.22 -22.69
CA GLY A 308 33.94 41.11 -23.02
C GLY A 308 34.82 40.63 -24.19
N ARG A 309 34.83 39.32 -24.47
CA ARG A 309 35.48 38.75 -25.67
C ARG A 309 34.64 38.83 -26.93
N ILE A 310 33.33 39.03 -26.81
CA ILE A 310 32.40 39.14 -27.96
C ILE A 310 32.31 40.59 -28.45
N LYS A 311 32.49 41.59 -27.57
CA LYS A 311 32.52 43.02 -27.93
C LYS A 311 33.88 43.55 -28.41
N GLY A 312 34.89 42.69 -28.55
CA GLY A 312 36.27 43.06 -28.92
C GLY A 312 36.77 42.36 -30.18
N LYS A 313 35.86 41.99 -31.09
CA LYS A 313 36.14 41.53 -32.45
C LYS A 313 35.36 42.38 -33.43
#